data_AF-A0A0Q7K0D7-F1
#
_entry.id   AF-A0A0Q7K0D7-F1
#
_cell.length_a   1.000
_cell.length_b   1.000
_cell.length_c   1.000
_cell.angle_alpha   90.00
_cell.angle_beta   90.00
_cell.angle_gamma   90.00
#
_symmetry.space_group_name_H-M   'P 1'
#
loop_
_entity.id
_entity.type
_entity.pdbx_description
1 polymer ?
#
loop_
_entity_poly.entity_id
_entity_poly.type
_entity_poly.pdbx_seq_one_letter_code
_entity_poly.pdbx_strand_id
1 'polypeptide(L)'
;MEGLDKFIEGWEHNTYLPHSLRFSGWQMADEAHPAGTGTPGYRVVHKTIRTFVFPQVSMTFSNLQLKFGTGPITWGEPRFQGALNGRTPGTFLLPESGELEVLANNKVSYKWQPNVQINMTAHQEDTPSVNHIEILYALPQEAGDQYEDMIAGGRAGVATLTMMIDRIYGERVLGPVITEEVGEVFEDWHWNRLLGGRSVGMESQARLEQIDGNKFVERLSEVVDGHLHRPDKIRNRIKIASQWYWRAEAEPERVQQYIGYWLCIEALELEENSNIAPIKNRVAELLKVARDTVSVPIGRIYSIRNRLVHGTAREVDVEHVERVRALAVALLEFHGLGLVTPGSGAGLRWAVGLWDAEGSGPAT
;
A
#
# COMPACT_ATOMS: atom_id res chain seq x y z
N MET A 1 -33.22 3.75 -34.19
CA MET A 1 -32.11 3.25 -33.36
C MET A 1 -31.33 2.22 -34.17
N GLU A 2 -30.60 2.64 -35.21
CA GLU A 2 -29.81 1.70 -36.05
C GLU A 2 -28.38 2.19 -36.33
N GLY A 3 -28.04 3.44 -35.97
CA GLY A 3 -26.72 4.02 -36.26
C GLY A 3 -25.66 3.65 -35.23
N LEU A 4 -26.02 3.70 -33.93
CA LEU A 4 -25.08 3.41 -32.85
C LEU A 4 -24.81 1.90 -32.73
N ASP A 5 -25.84 1.07 -32.83
CA ASP A 5 -25.69 -0.39 -32.69
C ASP A 5 -24.90 -0.98 -33.87
N LYS A 6 -25.14 -0.53 -35.11
CA LYS A 6 -24.29 -0.92 -36.26
C LYS A 6 -22.87 -0.36 -36.18
N PHE A 7 -22.69 0.82 -35.58
CA PHE A 7 -21.36 1.39 -35.33
C PHE A 7 -20.59 0.57 -34.29
N ILE A 8 -21.25 0.13 -33.22
CA ILE A 8 -20.71 -0.75 -32.18
C ILE A 8 -20.47 -2.17 -32.73
N GLU A 9 -21.38 -2.72 -33.54
CA GLU A 9 -21.20 -4.01 -34.21
C GLU A 9 -20.05 -3.99 -35.23
N GLY A 10 -19.77 -2.83 -35.83
CA GLY A 10 -18.61 -2.61 -36.69
C GLY A 10 -17.28 -2.44 -35.95
N TRP A 11 -17.31 -2.24 -34.63
CA TRP A 11 -16.13 -2.33 -33.77
C TRP A 11 -15.78 -3.80 -33.54
N GLU A 12 -15.05 -4.39 -34.48
CA GLU A 12 -14.31 -5.61 -34.20
C GLU A 12 -13.39 -5.33 -33.00
N HIS A 13 -13.66 -5.99 -31.87
CA HIS A 13 -12.73 -6.00 -30.75
C HIS A 13 -11.46 -6.71 -31.22
N ASN A 14 -10.50 -5.94 -31.73
CA ASN A 14 -9.20 -6.46 -32.08
C ASN A 14 -8.48 -6.81 -30.77
N THR A 15 -8.68 -8.06 -30.33
CA THR A 15 -8.18 -8.60 -29.06
C THR A 15 -6.76 -9.14 -29.17
N TYR A 16 -6.17 -9.09 -30.37
CA TYR A 16 -4.79 -9.48 -30.63
C TYR A 16 -3.84 -8.39 -30.11
N LEU A 17 -3.74 -8.29 -28.79
CA LEU A 17 -2.72 -7.48 -28.11
C LEU A 17 -1.35 -8.18 -28.22
N PRO A 18 -0.25 -7.40 -28.28
CA PRO A 18 1.08 -7.99 -28.28
C PRO A 18 1.30 -8.81 -27.01
N HIS A 19 1.99 -9.95 -27.13
CA HIS A 19 2.44 -10.70 -25.96
C HIS A 19 3.39 -9.84 -25.13
N SER A 20 3.19 -9.81 -23.81
CA SER A 20 4.10 -9.11 -22.91
C SER A 20 5.48 -9.76 -22.93
N LEU A 21 6.50 -8.98 -23.26
CA LEU A 21 7.90 -9.39 -23.11
C LEU A 21 8.34 -9.15 -21.66
N ARG A 22 9.08 -10.10 -21.10
CA ARG A 22 9.67 -9.99 -19.76
C ARG A 22 11.16 -9.71 -19.88
N PHE A 23 11.67 -8.87 -19.01
CA PHE A 23 13.10 -8.59 -18.89
C PHE A 23 13.49 -8.67 -17.42
N SER A 24 14.75 -9.01 -17.17
CA SER A 24 15.37 -8.95 -15.84
C SER A 24 16.84 -8.54 -16.02
N GLY A 25 17.41 -7.93 -15.00
CA GLY A 25 18.79 -7.47 -15.02
C GLY A 25 19.31 -7.26 -13.62
N TRP A 26 20.63 -7.35 -13.46
CA TRP A 26 21.32 -7.15 -12.19
C TRP A 26 22.07 -5.82 -12.25
N GLN A 27 21.88 -4.97 -11.23
CA GLN A 27 22.70 -3.77 -11.00
C GLN A 27 23.60 -4.04 -9.79
N MET A 28 24.78 -3.41 -9.75
CA MET A 28 25.72 -3.48 -8.63
C MET A 28 26.28 -4.89 -8.35
N ALA A 29 26.28 -5.80 -9.32
CA ALA A 29 26.97 -7.08 -9.20
C ALA A 29 28.49 -6.88 -9.37
N ASP A 30 29.28 -7.59 -8.56
CA ASP A 30 30.74 -7.55 -8.60
C ASP A 30 31.33 -8.98 -8.53
N GLU A 31 32.66 -9.11 -8.56
CA GLU A 31 33.33 -10.42 -8.52
C GLU A 31 33.11 -11.18 -7.19
N ALA A 32 32.88 -10.46 -6.08
CA ALA A 32 32.60 -11.06 -4.78
C ALA A 32 31.11 -11.41 -4.60
N HIS A 33 30.23 -10.73 -5.32
CA HIS A 33 28.78 -10.86 -5.29
C HIS A 33 28.22 -11.00 -6.72
N PRO A 34 28.51 -12.14 -7.40
CA PRO A 34 28.06 -12.35 -8.76
C PRO A 34 26.53 -12.45 -8.83
N ALA A 35 25.99 -12.02 -9.97
CA ALA A 35 24.56 -12.10 -10.26
C ALA A 35 24.03 -13.53 -10.11
N GLY A 36 22.85 -13.68 -9.47
CA GLY A 36 22.13 -14.95 -9.37
C GLY A 36 22.64 -15.93 -8.29
N THR A 37 23.69 -15.61 -7.53
CA THR A 37 24.16 -16.47 -6.43
C THR A 37 23.55 -16.13 -5.07
N GLY A 38 22.81 -15.03 -4.97
CA GLY A 38 22.13 -14.59 -3.75
C GLY A 38 20.73 -15.20 -3.57
N THR A 39 20.22 -15.14 -2.35
CA THR A 39 18.80 -15.44 -2.07
C THR A 39 17.92 -14.29 -2.58
N PRO A 40 16.75 -14.57 -3.18
CA PRO A 40 15.81 -13.52 -3.56
C PRO A 40 15.46 -12.62 -2.38
N GLY A 41 15.45 -11.30 -2.61
CA GLY A 41 15.31 -10.31 -1.55
C GLY A 41 14.36 -9.19 -1.95
N TYR A 42 13.64 -8.68 -0.96
CA TYR A 42 12.80 -7.50 -1.06
C TYR A 42 13.44 -6.35 -0.27
N ARG A 43 13.53 -5.17 -0.89
CA ARG A 43 14.05 -3.94 -0.28
C ARG A 43 12.97 -2.87 -0.33
N VAL A 44 12.71 -2.23 0.80
CA VAL A 44 11.91 -1.01 0.87
C VAL A 44 12.60 0.02 1.75
N VAL A 45 12.61 1.27 1.28
CA VAL A 45 13.19 2.41 2.01
C VAL A 45 12.09 3.45 2.17
N HIS A 46 11.73 3.77 3.41
CA HIS A 46 10.84 4.89 3.70
C HIS A 46 11.65 6.11 4.13
N LYS A 47 11.28 7.28 3.62
CA LYS A 47 11.76 8.55 4.15
C LYS A 47 11.09 8.82 5.50
N THR A 48 11.87 9.12 6.53
CA THR A 48 11.33 9.63 7.80
C THR A 48 11.08 11.14 7.68
N ILE A 49 9.98 11.64 8.22
CA ILE A 49 9.59 13.06 8.15
C ILE A 49 10.10 13.80 9.39
N ARG A 50 11.14 14.62 9.21
CA ARG A 50 11.86 15.35 10.29
C ARG A 50 12.03 14.56 11.59
N THR A 51 12.31 13.27 11.46
CA THR A 51 12.51 12.37 12.59
C THR A 51 13.80 11.62 12.35
N PHE A 52 14.65 11.48 13.36
CA PHE A 52 15.87 10.71 13.25
C PHE A 52 16.10 9.88 14.50
N VAL A 53 16.67 8.69 14.31
CA VAL A 53 17.00 7.77 15.39
C VAL A 53 18.48 7.94 15.74
N PHE A 54 18.78 8.23 17.01
CA PHE A 54 20.15 8.41 17.48
C PHE A 54 20.39 7.69 18.83
N PRO A 55 21.46 6.86 18.96
CA PRO A 55 22.39 6.47 17.90
C PRO A 55 21.67 5.71 16.77
N GLN A 56 22.26 5.68 15.57
CA GLN A 56 21.69 4.90 14.46
C GLN A 56 21.64 3.42 14.86
N VAL A 57 20.54 2.76 14.52
CA VAL A 57 20.30 1.37 14.91
C VAL A 57 20.17 0.49 13.70
N SER A 58 20.73 -0.71 13.81
CA SER A 58 20.52 -1.80 12.87
C SER A 58 20.08 -3.03 13.66
N MET A 59 18.95 -3.59 13.27
CA MET A 59 18.38 -4.79 13.86
C MET A 59 18.40 -5.89 12.82
N THR A 60 18.91 -7.05 13.17
CA THR A 60 18.97 -8.22 12.30
C THR A 60 18.15 -9.34 12.91
N PHE A 61 17.19 -9.84 12.14
CA PHE A 61 16.38 -11.02 12.42
C PHE A 61 16.76 -12.14 11.44
N SER A 62 16.16 -13.33 11.59
CA SER A 62 16.54 -14.52 10.81
C SER A 62 16.44 -14.35 9.29
N ASN A 63 15.47 -13.56 8.81
CA ASN A 63 15.24 -13.31 7.39
C ASN A 63 14.98 -11.82 7.08
N LEU A 64 15.27 -10.92 8.01
CA LEU A 64 14.99 -9.50 7.86
C LEU A 64 16.08 -8.66 8.51
N GLN A 65 16.47 -7.57 7.85
CA GLN A 65 17.29 -6.53 8.42
C GLN A 65 16.53 -5.21 8.38
N LEU A 66 16.57 -4.49 9.49
CA LEU A 66 16.02 -3.16 9.64
C LEU A 66 17.16 -2.19 9.97
N LYS A 67 17.29 -1.11 9.22
CA LYS A 67 18.37 -0.12 9.39
C LYS A 67 17.83 1.29 9.39
N PHE A 68 18.24 2.07 10.38
CA PHE A 68 18.04 3.52 10.40
C PHE A 68 19.31 4.22 9.96
N GLY A 69 19.18 5.14 9.02
CA GLY A 69 20.32 5.83 8.44
C GLY A 69 20.03 7.28 8.11
N THR A 70 21.11 8.04 7.99
CA THR A 70 21.13 9.38 7.42
C THR A 70 22.15 9.38 6.30
N GLY A 71 21.70 9.60 5.07
CA GLY A 71 22.57 9.55 3.90
C GLY A 71 21.81 9.47 2.60
N PRO A 72 22.52 9.52 1.45
CA PRO A 72 21.93 9.31 0.15
C PRO A 72 21.44 7.86 0.02
N ILE A 73 20.33 7.67 -0.71
CA ILE A 73 19.80 6.35 -1.03
C ILE A 73 19.85 6.15 -2.53
N THR A 74 20.55 5.11 -2.94
CA THR A 74 20.56 4.65 -4.33
C THR A 74 19.27 3.93 -4.65
N TRP A 75 18.66 4.30 -5.76
CA TRP A 75 17.50 3.65 -6.36
C TRP A 75 17.72 3.47 -7.87
N GLY A 76 16.98 2.52 -8.46
CA GLY A 76 17.09 2.24 -9.88
C GLY A 76 15.73 1.86 -10.47
N GLU A 77 15.56 2.17 -11.75
CA GLU A 77 14.38 1.81 -12.53
C GLU A 77 14.81 1.45 -13.97
N PRO A 78 14.09 0.52 -14.63
CA PRO A 78 14.27 0.32 -16.05
C PRO A 78 13.64 1.50 -16.81
N ARG A 79 14.43 2.15 -17.69
CA ARG A 79 13.91 3.15 -18.62
C ARG A 79 13.91 2.58 -20.03
N PHE A 80 12.74 2.62 -20.66
CA PHE A 80 12.56 2.25 -22.07
C PHE A 80 12.37 3.52 -22.89
N GLN A 81 13.24 3.74 -23.86
CA GLN A 81 13.14 4.93 -24.71
C GLN A 81 11.83 4.89 -25.52
N GLY A 82 11.00 5.91 -25.33
CA GLY A 82 9.74 6.05 -26.08
C GLY A 82 8.60 5.14 -25.59
N ALA A 83 8.78 4.36 -24.52
CA ALA A 83 7.69 3.57 -23.96
C ALA A 83 6.69 4.44 -23.16
N LEU A 84 5.43 4.02 -23.19
CA LEU A 84 4.33 4.59 -22.43
C LEU A 84 3.93 3.62 -21.32
N ASN A 85 3.37 4.14 -20.23
CA ASN A 85 2.75 3.28 -19.21
C ASN A 85 1.57 2.53 -19.84
N GLY A 86 1.54 1.22 -19.65
CA GLY A 86 0.45 0.36 -20.09
C GLY A 86 -0.77 0.52 -19.17
N ARG A 87 -1.90 -0.06 -19.59
CA ARG A 87 -3.15 -0.04 -18.81
C ARG A 87 -3.05 -0.80 -17.48
N THR A 88 -2.15 -1.78 -17.39
CA THR A 88 -1.94 -2.55 -16.16
C THR A 88 -0.77 -1.90 -15.39
N PRO A 89 -0.89 -1.67 -14.07
CA PRO A 89 0.23 -1.17 -13.28
C PRO A 89 1.49 -2.01 -13.49
N GLY A 90 2.66 -1.35 -13.60
CA GLY A 90 3.94 -2.02 -13.86
C GLY A 90 4.18 -2.49 -15.30
N THR A 91 3.26 -2.24 -16.23
CA THR A 91 3.44 -2.59 -17.65
C THR A 91 3.84 -1.38 -18.49
N PHE A 92 4.62 -1.63 -19.55
CA PHE A 92 5.00 -0.63 -20.53
C PHE A 92 4.50 -1.05 -21.91
N LEU A 93 4.02 -0.10 -22.70
CA LEU A 93 3.71 -0.25 -24.11
C LEU A 93 4.74 0.54 -24.90
N LEU A 94 5.43 -0.10 -25.84
CA LEU A 94 6.25 0.61 -26.80
C LEU A 94 5.37 0.96 -28.00
N PRO A 95 4.92 2.22 -28.16
CA PRO A 95 4.10 2.61 -29.29
C PRO A 95 4.91 2.54 -30.57
N GLU A 96 4.28 2.07 -31.63
CA GLU A 96 4.75 2.26 -32.99
C GLU A 96 4.12 3.54 -33.55
N SER A 97 4.89 4.31 -34.31
CA SER A 97 4.40 5.50 -34.99
C SER A 97 4.05 5.17 -36.45
N GLY A 98 3.31 6.07 -37.08
CA GLY A 98 3.08 6.01 -38.51
C GLY A 98 2.35 7.26 -38.99
N GLU A 99 2.41 7.50 -40.28
CA GLU A 99 1.86 8.69 -40.90
C GLU A 99 0.79 8.30 -41.92
N LEU A 100 -0.29 9.08 -41.97
CA LEU A 100 -1.29 8.95 -43.03
C LEU A 100 -0.79 9.72 -44.25
N GLU A 101 -0.42 8.99 -45.30
CA GLU A 101 -0.11 9.57 -46.60
C GLU A 101 -1.39 9.60 -47.44
N VAL A 102 -1.82 10.81 -47.84
CA VAL A 102 -2.92 10.98 -48.80
C VAL A 102 -2.35 10.87 -50.20
N LEU A 103 -2.63 9.75 -50.86
CA LEU A 103 -2.23 9.47 -52.23
C LEU A 103 -3.15 10.20 -53.22
N ALA A 104 -2.66 10.40 -54.45
CA ALA A 104 -3.48 10.89 -55.55
C ALA A 104 -4.76 10.03 -55.70
N ASN A 105 -5.91 10.69 -55.86
CA ASN A 105 -7.27 10.12 -55.86
C ASN A 105 -7.94 9.89 -54.48
N ASN A 106 -7.62 10.71 -53.46
CA ASN A 106 -8.22 10.61 -52.11
C ASN A 106 -8.05 9.23 -51.44
N LYS A 107 -7.07 8.44 -51.87
CA LYS A 107 -6.72 7.19 -51.19
C LYS A 107 -5.81 7.52 -50.02
N VAL A 108 -6.14 7.03 -48.84
CA VAL A 108 -5.31 7.18 -47.65
C VAL A 108 -4.53 5.87 -47.46
N SER A 109 -3.21 5.96 -47.37
CA SER A 109 -2.35 4.85 -46.96
C SER A 109 -1.70 5.16 -45.62
N TYR A 110 -1.64 4.17 -44.73
CA TYR A 110 -0.90 4.28 -43.48
C TYR A 110 0.53 3.81 -43.71
N LYS A 111 1.50 4.71 -43.57
CA LYS A 111 2.91 4.41 -43.60
C LYS A 111 3.37 4.06 -42.19
N TRP A 112 3.44 2.77 -41.94
CA TRP A 112 3.88 2.19 -40.68
C TRP A 112 5.38 2.45 -40.45
N GLN A 113 5.73 2.93 -39.26
CA GLN A 113 7.10 3.10 -38.79
C GLN A 113 7.30 2.23 -37.53
N PRO A 114 7.65 0.95 -37.71
CA PRO A 114 7.81 0.03 -36.58
C PRO A 114 8.96 0.50 -35.68
N ASN A 115 8.74 0.42 -34.37
CA ASN A 115 9.80 0.67 -33.41
C ASN A 115 10.65 -0.60 -33.24
N VAL A 116 11.58 -0.81 -34.17
CA VAL A 116 12.42 -2.01 -34.24
C VAL A 116 13.60 -2.01 -33.25
N GLN A 117 13.84 -0.90 -32.53
CA GLN A 117 14.94 -0.78 -31.59
C GLN A 117 14.42 -0.47 -30.18
N ILE A 118 14.36 -1.50 -29.34
CA ILE A 118 14.04 -1.35 -27.92
C ILE A 118 15.33 -0.99 -27.18
N ASN A 119 15.55 0.31 -26.96
CA ASN A 119 16.64 0.78 -26.11
C ASN A 119 16.20 0.75 -24.64
N MET A 120 16.77 -0.18 -23.89
CA MET A 120 16.60 -0.28 -22.43
C MET A 120 17.85 0.25 -21.73
N THR A 121 17.68 1.19 -20.82
CA THR A 121 18.74 1.65 -19.92
C THR A 121 18.36 1.34 -18.47
N ALA A 122 19.31 0.79 -17.73
CA ALA A 122 19.17 0.60 -16.29
C ALA A 122 19.55 1.94 -15.63
N HIS A 123 18.54 2.73 -15.28
CA HIS A 123 18.74 4.04 -14.67
C HIS A 123 19.09 3.88 -13.19
N GLN A 124 20.00 4.71 -12.69
CA GLN A 124 20.42 4.72 -11.29
C GLN A 124 20.59 6.17 -10.84
N GLU A 125 19.96 6.52 -9.73
CA GLU A 125 20.05 7.84 -9.12
C GLU A 125 20.26 7.70 -7.61
N ASP A 126 20.88 8.73 -7.02
CA ASP A 126 20.97 8.88 -5.58
C ASP A 126 20.05 10.02 -5.13
N THR A 127 19.29 9.78 -4.06
CA THR A 127 18.59 10.89 -3.40
C THR A 127 19.61 11.83 -2.72
N PRO A 128 19.30 13.12 -2.54
CA PRO A 128 20.00 13.95 -1.56
C PRO A 128 19.98 13.27 -0.19
N SER A 129 20.97 13.56 0.67
CA SER A 129 21.04 12.96 2.01
C SER A 129 19.74 13.16 2.80
N VAL A 130 19.13 12.04 3.20
CA VAL A 130 17.87 12.02 3.96
C VAL A 130 17.94 11.04 5.13
N ASN A 131 17.13 11.31 6.14
CA ASN A 131 16.84 10.33 7.19
C ASN A 131 15.86 9.29 6.64
N HIS A 132 16.17 8.03 6.86
CA HIS A 132 15.41 6.92 6.30
C HIS A 132 15.40 5.71 7.22
N ILE A 133 14.42 4.84 6.95
CA ILE A 133 14.32 3.49 7.46
C ILE A 133 14.37 2.54 6.26
N GLU A 134 15.35 1.64 6.27
CA GLU A 134 15.57 0.64 5.23
C GLU A 134 15.25 -0.74 5.79
N ILE A 135 14.41 -1.48 5.07
CA ILE A 135 14.02 -2.85 5.39
C ILE A 135 14.48 -3.74 4.25
N LEU A 136 15.32 -4.72 4.57
CA LEU A 136 15.73 -5.79 3.69
C LEU A 136 15.09 -7.09 4.19
N TYR A 137 14.40 -7.80 3.31
CA TYR A 137 13.70 -9.04 3.64
C TYR A 137 14.11 -10.14 2.68
N ALA A 138 14.60 -11.26 3.20
CA ALA A 138 14.89 -12.44 2.41
C ALA A 138 13.57 -13.18 2.11
N LEU A 139 13.24 -13.29 0.83
CA LEU A 139 12.04 -13.99 0.38
C LEU A 139 12.22 -15.51 0.59
N PRO A 140 11.15 -16.24 0.93
CA PRO A 140 11.19 -17.70 0.93
C PRO A 140 11.47 -18.22 -0.49
N GLN A 141 12.11 -19.39 -0.61
CA GLN A 141 12.45 -19.99 -1.92
C GLN A 141 11.21 -20.22 -2.82
N GLU A 142 10.03 -20.30 -2.23
CA GLU A 142 8.75 -20.52 -2.91
C GLU A 142 8.07 -19.23 -3.42
N ALA A 143 8.69 -18.05 -3.24
CA ALA A 143 8.07 -16.74 -3.51
C ALA A 143 7.79 -16.42 -5.00
N GLY A 144 7.85 -17.42 -5.88
CA GLY A 144 7.68 -17.26 -7.32
C GLY A 144 8.90 -16.65 -7.99
N ASP A 145 9.08 -16.97 -9.27
CA ASP A 145 10.20 -16.47 -10.08
C ASP A 145 9.88 -15.14 -10.78
N GLN A 146 8.65 -14.62 -10.60
CA GLN A 146 8.18 -13.41 -11.28
C GLN A 146 8.34 -12.18 -10.38
N TYR A 147 8.73 -11.06 -10.97
CA TYR A 147 8.91 -9.79 -10.26
C TYR A 147 7.68 -9.39 -9.43
N GLU A 148 6.47 -9.47 -10.00
CA GLU A 148 5.25 -9.12 -9.28
C GLU A 148 4.96 -10.05 -8.09
N ASP A 149 5.23 -11.36 -8.24
CA ASP A 149 5.08 -12.34 -7.16
C ASP A 149 6.09 -12.06 -6.03
N MET A 150 7.33 -11.70 -6.37
CA MET A 150 8.37 -11.31 -5.42
C MET A 150 8.03 -10.00 -4.69
N ILE A 151 7.50 -8.99 -5.40
CA ILE A 151 7.05 -7.72 -4.79
C ILE A 151 5.86 -7.96 -3.86
N ALA A 152 4.87 -8.74 -4.29
CA ALA A 152 3.72 -9.09 -3.46
C ALA A 152 4.14 -9.90 -2.22
N GLY A 153 5.01 -10.89 -2.40
CA GLY A 153 5.59 -11.69 -1.33
C GLY A 153 6.41 -10.86 -0.34
N GLY A 154 7.17 -9.88 -0.85
CA GLY A 154 7.94 -8.94 -0.06
C GLY A 154 7.05 -8.02 0.79
N ARG A 155 6.06 -7.37 0.16
CA ARG A 155 5.05 -6.55 0.85
C ARG A 155 4.34 -7.36 1.94
N ALA A 156 3.91 -8.58 1.63
CA ALA A 156 3.27 -9.47 2.59
C ALA A 156 4.21 -9.90 3.73
N GLY A 157 5.51 -10.06 3.45
CA GLY A 157 6.53 -10.42 4.42
C GLY A 157 6.81 -9.31 5.45
N VAL A 158 6.87 -8.05 4.99
CA VAL A 158 7.18 -6.91 5.87
C VAL A 158 5.95 -6.26 6.51
N ALA A 159 4.73 -6.57 6.06
CA ALA A 159 3.49 -5.88 6.44
C ALA A 159 3.27 -5.78 7.96
N THR A 160 3.54 -6.86 8.71
CA THR A 160 3.36 -6.86 10.17
C THR A 160 4.39 -5.98 10.86
N LEU A 161 5.66 -6.02 10.43
CA LEU A 161 6.71 -5.18 11.01
C LEU A 161 6.44 -3.70 10.73
N THR A 162 6.10 -3.34 9.49
CA THR A 162 5.78 -1.95 9.14
C THR A 162 4.53 -1.48 9.89
N MET A 163 3.51 -2.32 10.03
CA MET A 163 2.34 -2.02 10.86
C MET A 163 2.73 -1.74 12.31
N MET A 164 3.58 -2.56 12.93
CA MET A 164 4.05 -2.33 14.31
C MET A 164 4.78 -0.99 14.44
N ILE A 165 5.68 -0.68 13.50
CA ILE A 165 6.44 0.58 13.49
C ILE A 165 5.48 1.78 13.33
N ASP A 166 4.52 1.69 12.42
CA ASP A 166 3.50 2.73 12.22
C ASP A 166 2.68 2.96 13.49
N ARG A 167 2.25 1.90 14.18
CA ARG A 167 1.44 2.05 15.40
C ARG A 167 2.24 2.54 16.61
N ILE A 168 3.54 2.27 16.67
CA ILE A 168 4.39 2.72 17.78
C ILE A 168 4.88 4.17 17.57
N TYR A 169 5.24 4.52 16.32
CA TYR A 169 5.96 5.77 16.01
C TYR A 169 5.28 6.66 14.97
N GLY A 170 4.29 6.14 14.24
CA GLY A 170 3.48 6.88 13.28
C GLY A 170 4.11 7.08 11.90
N GLU A 171 3.34 7.75 11.04
CA GLU A 171 3.68 8.16 9.67
C GLU A 171 4.99 8.97 9.56
N ARG A 172 5.46 9.57 10.65
CA ARG A 172 6.71 10.31 10.68
C ARG A 172 7.94 9.41 10.56
N VAL A 173 7.83 8.15 10.97
CA VAL A 173 8.87 7.14 10.79
C VAL A 173 8.66 6.37 9.48
N LEU A 174 7.41 6.05 9.12
CA LEU A 174 7.06 5.41 7.84
C LEU A 174 6.41 6.41 6.88
N GLY A 175 7.20 7.34 6.36
CA GLY A 175 6.73 8.36 5.45
C GLY A 175 6.52 7.88 4.00
N PRO A 176 6.38 8.82 3.04
CA PRO A 176 5.89 8.53 1.70
C PRO A 176 6.79 7.60 0.87
N VAL A 177 6.14 6.81 0.03
CA VAL A 177 6.73 6.09 -1.12
C VAL A 177 6.70 7.01 -2.34
N ILE A 178 7.75 7.01 -3.16
CA ILE A 178 8.18 8.20 -3.91
C ILE A 178 7.38 8.56 -5.19
N THR A 179 6.58 7.72 -5.90
CA THR A 179 5.82 8.20 -7.10
C THR A 179 4.67 7.30 -7.67
N GLU A 180 3.64 7.90 -8.34
CA GLU A 180 2.70 7.35 -9.38
C GLU A 180 1.77 8.44 -10.06
N GLU A 181 1.41 8.35 -11.37
CA GLU A 181 0.75 9.41 -12.21
C GLU A 181 -0.33 8.92 -13.25
N VAL A 182 -1.34 9.76 -13.64
CA VAL A 182 -2.38 9.55 -14.73
C VAL A 182 -2.91 10.88 -15.37
N GLY A 183 -3.51 10.88 -16.59
CA GLY A 183 -4.11 12.06 -17.32
C GLY A 183 -5.33 11.76 -18.25
N GLU A 184 -5.85 12.75 -19.03
CA GLU A 184 -7.09 12.66 -19.87
C GLU A 184 -6.98 13.19 -21.33
N VAL A 185 -7.80 12.66 -22.27
CA VAL A 185 -7.87 12.99 -23.73
C VAL A 185 -9.27 13.50 -24.12
N PHE A 186 -9.38 14.53 -24.98
CA PHE A 186 -10.65 15.09 -25.50
C PHE A 186 -10.97 14.66 -26.97
N GLU A 187 -12.20 14.89 -27.41
CA GLU A 187 -12.72 14.49 -28.75
C GLU A 187 -12.01 15.16 -29.94
N ASP A 188 -11.35 16.30 -29.72
CA ASP A 188 -10.54 17.01 -30.72
C ASP A 188 -9.06 16.62 -30.66
N TRP A 189 -8.74 15.54 -29.93
CA TRP A 189 -7.40 14.99 -29.71
C TRP A 189 -6.45 15.90 -28.91
N HIS A 190 -6.96 16.92 -28.22
CA HIS A 190 -6.15 17.59 -27.22
C HIS A 190 -5.90 16.65 -26.02
N TRP A 191 -4.64 16.55 -25.64
CA TRP A 191 -4.22 15.94 -24.38
C TRP A 191 -4.04 17.04 -23.35
N ASN A 192 -4.83 17.02 -22.28
CA ASN A 192 -4.52 17.83 -21.11
C ASN A 192 -3.92 16.95 -20.03
N ARG A 193 -2.71 17.32 -19.62
CA ARG A 193 -2.18 16.86 -18.34
C ARG A 193 -2.95 17.58 -17.23
N LEU A 194 -3.69 16.84 -16.42
CA LEU A 194 -4.14 17.35 -15.13
C LEU A 194 -2.91 17.53 -14.23
N LEU A 195 -2.49 18.78 -14.01
CA LEU A 195 -1.50 19.13 -12.97
C LEU A 195 -2.21 19.29 -11.62
N GLY A 196 -2.96 18.27 -11.21
CA GLY A 196 -3.52 18.14 -9.87
C GLY A 196 -2.56 17.30 -9.04
N GLY A 197 -1.78 17.94 -8.18
CA GLY A 197 -0.98 17.22 -7.18
C GLY A 197 -1.86 16.70 -6.06
N ARG A 198 -1.45 15.57 -5.46
CA ARG A 198 -1.84 15.20 -4.09
C ARG A 198 -1.65 16.44 -3.18
N SER A 199 -2.41 16.57 -2.10
CA SER A 199 -2.21 17.63 -1.10
C SER A 199 -0.73 17.74 -0.74
N VAL A 200 -0.13 18.92 -0.92
CA VAL A 200 1.30 19.12 -0.61
C VAL A 200 1.43 19.48 0.88
N GLY A 201 2.04 18.60 1.65
CA GLY A 201 2.55 18.91 2.99
C GLY A 201 3.98 19.45 2.88
N MET A 202 4.27 20.58 3.52
CA MET A 202 5.66 21.06 3.61
C MET A 202 6.34 20.41 4.82
N GLU A 203 7.37 19.60 4.59
CA GLU A 203 8.14 18.95 5.66
C GLU A 203 8.66 19.96 6.71
N SER A 204 8.93 21.21 6.31
CA SER A 204 9.34 22.30 7.21
C SER A 204 8.30 22.65 8.29
N GLN A 205 7.02 22.33 8.08
CA GLN A 205 5.95 22.51 9.06
C GLN A 205 6.01 21.50 10.19
N ALA A 206 6.64 20.34 9.97
CA ALA A 206 6.87 19.37 11.03
C ALA A 206 7.98 19.87 11.99
N ARG A 207 7.85 19.55 13.28
CA ARG A 207 8.90 19.81 14.27
C ARG A 207 10.01 18.77 14.11
N LEU A 208 11.27 19.13 14.28
CA LEU A 208 12.34 18.14 14.32
C LEU A 208 12.20 17.28 15.58
N GLU A 209 12.26 15.97 15.42
CA GLU A 209 12.14 15.03 16.53
C GLU A 209 13.29 14.01 16.51
N GLN A 210 13.87 13.80 17.69
CA GLN A 210 14.88 12.77 17.90
C GLN A 210 14.25 11.63 18.68
N ILE A 211 14.37 10.41 18.15
CA ILE A 211 14.04 9.19 18.86
C ILE A 211 15.35 8.60 19.41
N ASP A 212 15.34 8.26 20.69
CA ASP A 212 16.44 7.52 21.31
C ASP A 212 16.51 6.11 20.72
N GLY A 213 17.61 5.80 20.03
CA GLY A 213 17.80 4.52 19.35
C GLY A 213 17.76 3.31 20.27
N ASN A 214 18.25 3.44 21.50
CA ASN A 214 18.23 2.33 22.46
C ASN A 214 16.81 2.01 22.90
N LYS A 215 16.02 3.07 23.20
CA LYS A 215 14.59 2.91 23.53
C LYS A 215 13.78 2.41 22.34
N PHE A 216 14.16 2.82 21.13
CA PHE A 216 13.53 2.33 19.91
C PHE A 216 13.69 0.81 19.80
N VAL A 217 14.94 0.34 19.93
CA VAL A 217 15.29 -1.08 19.85
C VAL A 217 14.61 -1.86 20.97
N GLU A 218 14.67 -1.38 22.21
CA GLU A 218 14.02 -2.03 23.36
C GLU A 218 12.52 -2.26 23.10
N ARG A 219 11.81 -1.19 22.71
CA ARG A 219 10.36 -1.24 22.52
C ARG A 219 9.95 -2.06 21.29
N LEU A 220 10.70 -1.96 20.18
CA LEU A 220 10.39 -2.75 18.99
C LEU A 220 10.73 -4.23 19.21
N SER A 221 11.85 -4.54 19.85
CA SER A 221 12.23 -5.92 20.19
C SER A 221 11.21 -6.57 21.10
N GLU A 222 10.73 -5.87 22.15
CA GLU A 222 9.68 -6.40 23.03
C GLU A 222 8.41 -6.80 22.26
N VAL A 223 7.97 -5.95 21.33
CA VAL A 223 6.79 -6.21 20.50
C VAL A 223 7.03 -7.35 19.51
N VAL A 224 8.19 -7.37 18.85
CA VAL A 224 8.56 -8.42 17.89
C VAL A 224 8.68 -9.77 18.59
N ASP A 225 9.36 -9.82 19.75
CA ASP A 225 9.48 -11.03 20.55
C ASP A 225 8.11 -11.50 21.02
N GLY A 226 7.27 -10.59 21.54
CA GLY A 226 5.89 -10.89 21.91
C GLY A 226 5.07 -11.44 20.75
N HIS A 227 5.29 -10.97 19.52
CA HIS A 227 4.66 -11.51 18.32
C HIS A 227 5.18 -12.90 17.96
N LEU A 228 6.50 -13.13 17.98
CA LEU A 228 7.12 -14.40 17.63
C LEU A 228 6.72 -15.55 18.57
N HIS A 229 6.47 -15.25 19.85
CA HIS A 229 5.99 -16.24 20.82
C HIS A 229 4.51 -16.62 20.65
N ARG A 230 3.75 -15.96 19.77
CA ARG A 230 2.35 -16.31 19.49
C ARG A 230 2.26 -17.57 18.63
N PRO A 231 1.17 -18.36 18.75
CA PRO A 231 0.90 -19.49 17.85
C PRO A 231 0.83 -19.07 16.38
N ASP A 232 1.29 -19.94 15.48
CA ASP A 232 1.33 -19.72 14.03
C ASP A 232 0.00 -19.25 13.44
N LYS A 233 -1.13 -19.86 13.88
CA LYS A 233 -2.48 -19.45 13.45
C LYS A 233 -2.75 -17.98 13.76
N ILE A 234 -2.34 -17.50 14.93
CA ILE A 234 -2.53 -16.10 15.35
C ILE A 234 -1.57 -15.19 14.58
N ARG A 235 -0.29 -15.58 14.43
CA ARG A 235 0.67 -14.79 13.63
C ARG A 235 0.21 -14.62 12.19
N ASN A 236 -0.34 -15.67 11.57
CA ASN A 236 -0.86 -15.60 10.21
C ASN A 236 -2.08 -14.68 10.09
N ARG A 237 -3.00 -14.69 11.06
CA ARG A 237 -4.14 -13.76 11.10
C ARG A 237 -3.67 -12.31 11.17
N ILE A 238 -2.72 -12.02 12.06
CA ILE A 238 -2.12 -10.68 12.18
C ILE A 238 -1.44 -10.28 10.86
N LYS A 239 -0.71 -11.21 10.22
CA LYS A 239 -0.07 -10.99 8.92
C LYS A 239 -1.08 -10.63 7.82
N ILE A 240 -2.18 -11.37 7.71
CA ILE A 240 -3.23 -11.10 6.72
C ILE A 240 -3.93 -9.76 7.03
N ALA A 241 -4.25 -9.50 8.30
CA ALA A 241 -4.85 -8.26 8.73
C ALA A 241 -3.96 -7.03 8.44
N SER A 242 -2.65 -7.16 8.65
CA SER A 242 -1.67 -6.10 8.36
C SER A 242 -1.61 -5.78 6.87
N GLN A 243 -1.74 -6.79 5.99
CA GLN A 243 -1.80 -6.57 4.54
C GLN A 243 -3.07 -5.80 4.13
N TRP A 244 -4.22 -6.18 4.69
CA TRP A 244 -5.48 -5.47 4.43
C TRP A 244 -5.48 -4.04 4.98
N TYR A 245 -4.86 -3.82 6.14
CA TYR A 245 -4.62 -2.48 6.69
C TYR A 245 -3.85 -1.59 5.69
N TRP A 246 -2.69 -2.04 5.23
CA TRP A 246 -1.89 -1.25 4.29
C TRP A 246 -2.57 -1.03 2.94
N ARG A 247 -3.33 -2.02 2.47
CA ARG A 247 -4.13 -1.85 1.26
C ARG A 247 -5.22 -0.79 1.44
N ALA A 248 -5.89 -0.75 2.60
CA ALA A 248 -6.93 0.23 2.90
C ALA A 248 -6.36 1.66 3.06
N GLU A 249 -5.19 1.82 3.69
CA GLU A 249 -4.52 3.12 3.85
C GLU A 249 -4.05 3.69 2.49
N ALA A 250 -3.68 2.82 1.54
CA ALA A 250 -3.25 3.24 0.19
C ALA A 250 -4.41 3.45 -0.81
N GLU A 251 -5.63 3.04 -0.46
CA GLU A 251 -6.77 3.01 -1.36
C GLU A 251 -7.50 4.36 -1.43
N PRO A 252 -7.56 5.03 -2.60
CA PRO A 252 -8.27 6.29 -2.75
C PRO A 252 -9.79 6.14 -2.80
N GLU A 253 -10.31 4.98 -3.23
CA GLU A 253 -11.74 4.74 -3.39
C GLU A 253 -12.38 4.32 -2.05
N ARG A 254 -13.36 5.08 -1.58
CA ARG A 254 -13.89 4.93 -0.20
C ARG A 254 -14.54 3.57 0.04
N VAL A 255 -15.20 2.98 -0.95
CA VAL A 255 -15.82 1.66 -0.80
C VAL A 255 -14.74 0.59 -0.66
N GLN A 256 -13.73 0.57 -1.53
CA GLN A 256 -12.59 -0.33 -1.40
C GLN A 256 -11.85 -0.11 -0.07
N GLN A 257 -11.67 1.14 0.37
CA GLN A 257 -11.04 1.46 1.65
C GLN A 257 -11.84 0.91 2.84
N TYR A 258 -13.16 1.10 2.86
CA TYR A 258 -14.05 0.54 3.87
C TYR A 258 -13.96 -1.00 3.91
N ILE A 259 -14.02 -1.64 2.73
CA ILE A 259 -13.93 -3.09 2.60
C ILE A 259 -12.56 -3.59 3.09
N GLY A 260 -11.47 -2.89 2.76
CA GLY A 260 -10.12 -3.21 3.24
C GLY A 260 -10.02 -3.23 4.76
N TYR A 261 -10.52 -2.19 5.45
CA TYR A 261 -10.57 -2.19 6.92
C TYR A 261 -11.47 -3.29 7.49
N TRP A 262 -12.59 -3.60 6.81
CA TRP A 262 -13.44 -4.71 7.24
C TRP A 262 -12.75 -6.07 7.11
N LEU A 263 -12.00 -6.31 6.03
CA LEU A 263 -11.23 -7.54 5.82
C LEU A 263 -10.11 -7.69 6.86
N CYS A 264 -9.55 -6.59 7.35
CA CYS A 264 -8.66 -6.59 8.52
C CYS A 264 -9.39 -7.14 9.77
N ILE A 265 -10.60 -6.67 10.05
CA ILE A 265 -11.42 -7.15 11.18
C ILE A 265 -11.79 -8.64 10.99
N GLU A 266 -12.17 -9.06 9.79
CA GLU A 266 -12.50 -10.45 9.48
C GLU A 266 -11.31 -11.38 9.76
N ALA A 267 -10.12 -11.01 9.27
CA ALA A 267 -8.90 -11.78 9.51
C ALA A 267 -8.58 -11.93 11.01
N LEU A 268 -8.83 -10.89 11.81
CA LEU A 268 -8.53 -10.87 13.24
C LEU A 268 -9.59 -11.56 14.12
N GLU A 269 -10.87 -11.52 13.76
CA GLU A 269 -11.96 -11.91 14.68
C GLU A 269 -12.93 -12.96 14.12
N LEU A 270 -13.11 -13.07 12.80
CA LEU A 270 -14.26 -13.82 12.23
C LEU A 270 -13.96 -15.24 11.75
N GLU A 271 -12.71 -15.67 11.65
CA GLU A 271 -12.34 -16.99 11.11
C GLU A 271 -13.18 -17.34 9.85
N GLU A 272 -13.72 -18.55 9.70
CA GLU A 272 -14.53 -18.95 8.54
C GLU A 272 -16.03 -18.60 8.66
N ASN A 273 -16.45 -17.91 9.72
CA ASN A 273 -17.86 -17.70 10.03
C ASN A 273 -18.28 -16.23 9.94
N SER A 274 -19.45 -15.95 9.33
CA SER A 274 -20.05 -14.60 9.25
C SER A 274 -20.65 -14.09 10.58
N ASN A 275 -20.33 -14.73 11.71
CA ASN A 275 -20.91 -14.39 13.01
C ASN A 275 -20.15 -13.24 13.66
N ILE A 276 -20.75 -12.04 13.74
CA ILE A 276 -20.13 -10.85 14.34
C ILE A 276 -20.06 -10.85 15.88
N ALA A 277 -20.52 -11.91 16.55
CA ALA A 277 -20.46 -12.00 18.02
C ALA A 277 -19.04 -11.89 18.62
N PRO A 278 -17.97 -12.49 18.04
CA PRO A 278 -16.60 -12.34 18.52
C PRO A 278 -16.15 -10.87 18.53
N ILE A 279 -16.44 -10.13 17.46
CA ILE A 279 -16.13 -8.70 17.36
C ILE A 279 -16.79 -7.93 18.51
N LYS A 280 -18.09 -8.17 18.75
CA LYS A 280 -18.83 -7.52 19.85
C LYS A 280 -18.21 -7.80 21.21
N ASN A 281 -17.83 -9.05 21.47
CA ASN A 281 -17.21 -9.45 22.73
C ASN A 281 -15.86 -8.77 22.90
N ARG A 282 -15.02 -8.77 21.85
CA ARG A 282 -13.70 -8.19 21.90
C ARG A 282 -13.74 -6.67 22.12
N VAL A 283 -14.59 -5.96 21.39
CA VAL A 283 -14.72 -4.50 21.54
C VAL A 283 -15.24 -4.14 22.93
N ALA A 284 -16.20 -4.91 23.46
CA ALA A 284 -16.69 -4.71 24.83
C ALA A 284 -15.59 -4.91 25.87
N GLU A 285 -14.76 -5.94 25.72
CA GLU A 285 -13.59 -6.20 26.57
C GLU A 285 -12.58 -5.05 26.50
N LEU A 286 -12.21 -4.62 25.30
CA LEU A 286 -11.25 -3.53 25.08
C LEU A 286 -11.71 -2.21 25.73
N LEU A 287 -13.00 -1.91 25.62
CA LEU A 287 -13.58 -0.70 26.18
C LEU A 287 -13.97 -0.83 27.65
N LYS A 288 -13.93 -2.05 28.21
CA LYS A 288 -14.39 -2.40 29.56
C LYS A 288 -15.86 -2.01 29.80
N VAL A 289 -16.72 -2.31 28.84
CA VAL A 289 -18.17 -2.02 28.88
C VAL A 289 -18.98 -3.30 28.66
N ALA A 290 -20.29 -3.24 28.91
CA ALA A 290 -21.17 -4.37 28.61
C ALA A 290 -21.28 -4.58 27.09
N ARG A 291 -21.40 -5.85 26.68
CA ARG A 291 -21.55 -6.23 25.25
C ARG A 291 -22.73 -5.52 24.58
N ASP A 292 -23.83 -5.34 25.29
CA ASP A 292 -25.04 -4.72 24.76
C ASP A 292 -24.81 -3.25 24.38
N THR A 293 -23.92 -2.57 25.10
CA THR A 293 -23.52 -1.18 24.84
C THR A 293 -22.89 -1.01 23.45
N VAL A 294 -22.13 -2.00 22.98
CA VAL A 294 -21.42 -1.94 21.68
C VAL A 294 -22.14 -2.72 20.57
N SER A 295 -23.17 -3.49 20.92
CA SER A 295 -23.85 -4.43 20.01
C SER A 295 -24.51 -3.73 18.81
N VAL A 296 -25.21 -2.61 19.05
CA VAL A 296 -25.90 -1.84 18.01
C VAL A 296 -24.90 -1.10 17.10
N PRO A 297 -23.93 -0.32 17.63
CA PRO A 297 -22.91 0.33 16.80
C PRO A 297 -22.16 -0.63 15.87
N ILE A 298 -21.68 -1.76 16.40
CA ILE A 298 -20.96 -2.76 15.59
C ILE A 298 -21.90 -3.38 14.54
N GLY A 299 -23.16 -3.61 14.89
CA GLY A 299 -24.18 -4.08 13.95
C GLY A 299 -24.41 -3.11 12.78
N ARG A 300 -24.33 -1.80 13.01
CA ARG A 300 -24.44 -0.78 11.95
C ARG A 300 -23.24 -0.82 11.00
N ILE A 301 -22.02 -0.91 11.54
CA ILE A 301 -20.78 -1.06 10.75
C ILE A 301 -20.87 -2.33 9.89
N TYR A 302 -21.29 -3.45 10.47
CA TYR A 302 -21.50 -4.69 9.72
C TYR A 302 -22.56 -4.57 8.62
N SER A 303 -23.67 -3.90 8.91
CA SER A 303 -24.76 -3.71 7.93
C SER A 303 -24.32 -2.91 6.71
N ILE A 304 -23.45 -1.91 6.87
CA ILE A 304 -22.86 -1.15 5.74
C ILE A 304 -22.02 -2.09 4.87
N ARG A 305 -21.12 -2.87 5.47
CA ARG A 305 -20.34 -3.88 4.73
C ARG A 305 -21.26 -4.79 3.92
N ASN A 306 -22.30 -5.32 4.54
CA ASN A 306 -23.23 -6.22 3.86
C ASN A 306 -23.90 -5.55 2.66
N ARG A 307 -24.29 -4.27 2.80
CA ARG A 307 -24.91 -3.51 1.71
C ARG A 307 -23.95 -3.24 0.56
N LEU A 308 -22.69 -2.91 0.85
CA LEU A 308 -21.65 -2.66 -0.14
C LEU A 308 -21.30 -3.94 -0.92
N VAL A 309 -21.05 -5.06 -0.22
CA VAL A 309 -20.69 -6.35 -0.85
C VAL A 309 -21.81 -6.90 -1.72
N HIS A 310 -23.07 -6.68 -1.36
CA HIS A 310 -24.23 -7.10 -2.16
C HIS A 310 -24.70 -6.04 -3.18
N GLY A 311 -23.98 -4.93 -3.34
CA GLY A 311 -24.30 -3.90 -4.34
C GLY A 311 -25.58 -3.10 -4.07
N THR A 312 -26.18 -3.23 -2.88
CA THR A 312 -27.37 -2.46 -2.46
C THR A 312 -27.02 -1.04 -2.02
N ALA A 313 -25.76 -0.81 -1.67
CA ALA A 313 -25.16 0.52 -1.53
C ALA A 313 -23.96 0.62 -2.48
N ARG A 314 -23.76 1.80 -3.09
CA ARG A 314 -22.67 2.06 -4.04
C ARG A 314 -21.65 3.07 -3.54
N GLU A 315 -21.94 3.72 -2.42
CA GLU A 315 -21.11 4.78 -1.85
C GLU A 315 -21.07 4.64 -0.33
N VAL A 316 -20.01 5.16 0.27
CA VAL A 316 -19.81 5.26 1.71
C VAL A 316 -19.17 6.61 2.03
N ASP A 317 -19.66 7.27 3.08
CA ASP A 317 -19.12 8.54 3.52
C ASP A 317 -17.84 8.36 4.36
N VAL A 318 -17.15 9.48 4.59
CA VAL A 318 -15.89 9.52 5.34
C VAL A 318 -16.08 9.07 6.79
N GLU A 319 -17.21 9.42 7.42
CA GLU A 319 -17.46 9.06 8.83
C GLU A 319 -17.53 7.53 8.99
N HIS A 320 -18.25 6.84 8.11
CA HIS A 320 -18.35 5.39 8.14
C HIS A 320 -17.00 4.71 7.90
N VAL A 321 -16.19 5.24 6.98
CA VAL A 321 -14.81 4.78 6.77
C VAL A 321 -13.99 4.93 8.04
N GLU A 322 -14.01 6.10 8.68
CA GLU A 322 -13.26 6.33 9.93
C GLU A 322 -13.75 5.45 11.09
N ARG A 323 -15.05 5.15 11.16
CA ARG A 323 -15.59 4.24 12.18
C ARG A 323 -15.08 2.82 12.02
N VAL A 324 -15.07 2.28 10.79
CA VAL A 324 -14.53 0.93 10.54
C VAL A 324 -13.01 0.90 10.70
N ARG A 325 -12.33 1.98 10.31
CA ARG A 325 -10.89 2.17 10.49
C ARG A 325 -10.50 2.15 11.98
N ALA A 326 -11.17 2.94 12.82
CA ALA A 326 -10.92 2.98 14.26
C ALA A 326 -11.10 1.60 14.92
N LEU A 327 -12.11 0.85 14.49
CA LEU A 327 -12.32 -0.52 14.94
C LEU A 327 -11.19 -1.47 14.49
N ALA A 328 -10.81 -1.42 13.21
CA ALA A 328 -9.74 -2.24 12.65
C ALA A 328 -8.40 -1.95 13.34
N VAL A 329 -8.04 -0.68 13.50
CA VAL A 329 -6.80 -0.23 14.15
C VAL A 329 -6.73 -0.68 15.60
N ALA A 330 -7.80 -0.51 16.38
CA ALA A 330 -7.79 -0.92 17.80
C ALA A 330 -7.64 -2.44 17.96
N LEU A 331 -8.29 -3.23 17.12
CA LEU A 331 -8.12 -4.69 17.09
C LEU A 331 -6.71 -5.08 16.64
N LEU A 332 -6.18 -4.40 15.63
CA LEU A 332 -4.85 -4.65 15.10
C LEU A 332 -3.76 -4.32 16.12
N GLU A 333 -3.88 -3.23 16.87
CA GLU A 333 -2.98 -2.90 17.99
C GLU A 333 -3.09 -3.95 19.10
N PHE A 334 -4.30 -4.32 19.49
CA PHE A 334 -4.49 -5.34 20.53
C PHE A 334 -3.83 -6.67 20.16
N HIS A 335 -4.03 -7.15 18.93
CA HIS A 335 -3.45 -8.42 18.48
C HIS A 335 -1.97 -8.31 18.12
N GLY A 336 -1.56 -7.22 17.49
CA GLY A 336 -0.20 -7.00 16.99
C GLY A 336 0.78 -6.56 18.08
N LEU A 337 0.38 -5.62 18.92
CA LEU A 337 1.21 -5.03 19.98
C LEU A 337 0.91 -5.60 21.38
N GLY A 338 -0.24 -6.27 21.56
CA GLY A 338 -0.68 -6.70 22.89
C GLY A 338 -1.30 -5.59 23.74
N LEU A 339 -1.49 -4.39 23.17
CA LEU A 339 -2.06 -3.23 23.85
C LEU A 339 -2.88 -2.38 22.88
N VAL A 340 -3.72 -1.49 23.38
CA VAL A 340 -4.39 -0.45 22.59
C VAL A 340 -3.89 0.90 23.07
N THR A 341 -3.39 1.72 22.16
CA THR A 341 -2.89 3.06 22.48
C THR A 341 -4.04 3.97 22.92
N PRO A 342 -3.79 5.01 23.74
CA PRO A 342 -4.84 5.92 24.19
C PRO A 342 -5.63 6.56 23.03
N GLY A 343 -4.93 6.92 21.94
CA GLY A 343 -5.55 7.48 20.74
C GLY A 343 -6.50 6.49 20.05
N SER A 344 -6.05 5.26 19.82
CA SER A 344 -6.89 4.20 19.24
C SER A 344 -8.04 3.80 20.16
N GLY A 345 -7.85 3.83 21.47
CA GLY A 345 -8.91 3.62 22.45
C GLY A 345 -9.98 4.71 22.39
N ALA A 346 -9.58 5.98 22.28
CA ALA A 346 -10.50 7.11 22.10
C ALA A 346 -11.24 7.04 20.75
N GLY A 347 -10.52 6.71 19.67
CA GLY A 347 -11.10 6.47 18.35
C GLY A 347 -12.12 5.32 18.36
N LEU A 348 -11.82 4.22 19.05
CA LEU A 348 -12.74 3.10 19.20
C LEU A 348 -14.00 3.50 19.98
N ARG A 349 -13.86 4.25 21.08
CA ARG A 349 -14.97 4.82 21.86
C ARG A 349 -15.87 5.69 20.99
N TRP A 350 -15.28 6.61 20.23
CA TRP A 350 -15.98 7.44 19.25
C TRP A 350 -16.73 6.60 18.20
N ALA A 351 -16.05 5.58 17.65
CA ALA A 351 -16.61 4.73 16.61
C ALA A 351 -17.84 3.95 17.08
N VAL A 352 -17.91 3.59 18.37
CA VAL A 352 -19.08 2.95 18.98
C VAL A 352 -20.06 3.92 19.66
N GLY A 353 -19.87 5.23 19.52
CA GLY A 353 -20.78 6.25 20.06
C GLY A 353 -20.72 6.41 21.58
N LEU A 354 -19.61 6.02 22.20
CA LEU A 354 -19.33 6.22 23.62
C LEU A 354 -18.45 7.46 23.79
N TRP A 355 -19.03 8.65 23.66
CA TRP A 355 -18.33 9.88 24.00
C TRP A 355 -18.54 10.19 25.49
N ASP A 356 -17.46 10.20 26.26
CA ASP A 356 -17.48 10.81 27.59
C ASP A 356 -17.59 12.34 27.40
N ALA A 357 -18.54 12.97 28.09
CA ALA A 357 -18.74 14.42 28.06
C ALA A 357 -17.64 15.21 28.80
N GLU A 358 -16.49 14.61 29.06
CA GLU A 358 -15.39 15.21 29.81
C GLU A 358 -14.11 15.29 28.98
N GLY A 359 -13.89 16.45 28.37
CA GLY A 359 -12.57 17.07 28.33
C GLY A 359 -11.60 16.69 27.21
N SER A 360 -11.89 17.09 25.98
CA SER A 360 -10.90 17.72 25.06
C SER A 360 -11.57 18.04 23.74
N GLY A 361 -11.90 19.31 23.53
CA GLY A 361 -12.17 19.83 22.18
C GLY A 361 -10.90 19.69 21.31
N PRO A 362 -11.06 19.69 19.98
CA PRO A 362 -9.93 19.60 19.08
C PRO A 362 -8.99 20.80 19.31
N ALA A 363 -7.73 20.51 19.64
CA ALA A 363 -6.67 21.48 19.46
C ALA A 363 -6.48 21.65 17.94
N THR A 364 -6.87 22.82 17.45
CA THR A 364 -6.50 23.36 16.13
C THR A 364 -5.00 23.54 16.00
#